data_AF-S9TJS4-F1
#
_entry.id   AF-S9TJS4-F1
#
_cell.length_a   1.000
_cell.length_b   1.000
_cell.length_c   1.000
_cell.angle_alpha   90.00
_cell.angle_beta   90.00
_cell.angle_gamma   90.00
#
_symmetry.space_group_name_H-M   'P 1'
#
loop_
_entity.id
_entity.type
_entity.pdbx_description
1 polymer ?
#
loop_
_entity_poly.entity_id
_entity_poly.type
_entity_poly.pdbx_seq_one_letter_code
_entity_poly.pdbx_strand_id
1 'polypeptide(L)'
;MALRAMEEQQHIIGSLHELVRTLKRRVGELEGARPGGGAAPAEERRELQEALAASEHARGAAEGRCASLAATAASAEKDMEVLVAHVQDVEFQLERERRARQLADGTCARLTESAAALQTEAHHAGLERTRWKALATALAHRMEPSVQSRVLLHIRAIEEEDDRRRGDGPRRAAAPPAVVESASPEVHSAWRRSCDDPAPAGSGARAGPALPSLSTYPAPLRRAGARAVGPLPPL
;
A
#
# COMPACT_ATOMS: atom_id res chain seq x y z
N MET A 1 -29.65 -2.52 8.53
CA MET A 1 -29.06 -3.40 9.56
C MET A 1 -30.10 -3.82 10.60
N ALA A 2 -30.81 -2.90 11.27
CA ALA A 2 -31.78 -3.24 12.32
C ALA A 2 -32.95 -4.16 11.87
N LEU A 3 -33.52 -3.96 10.67
CA LEU A 3 -34.63 -4.77 10.17
C LEU A 3 -34.27 -6.25 9.96
N ARG A 4 -33.09 -6.55 9.39
CA ARG A 4 -32.62 -7.93 9.21
C ARG A 4 -32.40 -8.64 10.55
N ALA A 5 -31.85 -7.94 11.53
CA ALA A 5 -31.66 -8.50 12.88
C ALA A 5 -33.01 -8.84 13.54
N MET A 6 -34.05 -8.03 13.33
CA MET A 6 -35.39 -8.33 13.83
C MET A 6 -36.02 -9.54 13.13
N GLU A 7 -35.85 -9.68 11.80
CA GLU A 7 -36.32 -10.83 11.04
C GLU A 7 -35.64 -12.14 11.49
N GLU A 8 -34.32 -12.12 11.70
CA GLU A 8 -33.58 -13.25 12.27
C GLU A 8 -34.05 -13.61 13.67
N GLN A 9 -34.28 -12.62 14.53
CA GLN A 9 -34.82 -12.86 15.88
C GLN A 9 -36.21 -13.47 15.85
N GLN A 10 -37.11 -13.01 14.97
CA GLN A 10 -38.44 -13.60 14.83
C GLN A 10 -38.39 -15.04 14.30
N HIS A 11 -37.46 -15.32 13.39
CA HIS A 11 -37.24 -16.69 12.90
C HIS A 11 -36.78 -17.62 14.03
N ILE A 12 -35.80 -17.19 14.84
CA ILE A 12 -35.31 -17.94 16.00
C ILE A 12 -36.43 -18.21 17.00
N ILE A 13 -37.26 -17.21 17.32
CA ILE A 13 -38.41 -17.36 18.23
C ILE A 13 -39.42 -18.37 17.67
N GLY A 14 -39.70 -18.33 16.36
CA GLY A 14 -40.57 -19.29 15.69
C GLY A 14 -40.07 -20.73 15.81
N SER A 15 -38.78 -20.95 15.54
CA SER A 15 -38.14 -22.26 15.67
C SER A 15 -38.16 -22.78 17.11
N LEU A 16 -37.90 -21.92 18.10
CA LEU A 16 -37.97 -22.28 19.52
C LEU A 16 -39.38 -22.70 19.95
N HIS A 17 -40.41 -21.98 19.52
CA HIS A 17 -41.80 -22.35 19.83
C HIS A 17 -42.19 -23.71 19.25
N GLU A 18 -41.77 -24.01 18.02
CA GLU A 18 -42.04 -25.31 17.40
C GLU A 18 -41.32 -26.45 18.13
N LEU A 19 -40.08 -26.21 18.54
CA LEU A 19 -39.30 -27.18 19.31
C LEU A 19 -39.94 -27.45 20.68
N VAL A 20 -40.40 -26.41 21.37
CA VAL A 20 -41.15 -26.53 22.63
C VAL A 20 -42.47 -27.29 22.44
N ARG A 21 -43.25 -27.02 21.38
CA ARG A 21 -44.47 -27.80 21.08
C ARG A 21 -44.16 -29.27 20.86
N THR A 22 -43.09 -29.56 20.13
CA THR A 22 -42.69 -30.92 19.79
C THR A 22 -42.23 -31.67 21.05
N LEU A 23 -41.46 -31.03 21.93
CA LEU A 23 -41.06 -31.57 23.22
C LEU A 23 -42.26 -31.80 24.13
N LYS A 24 -43.19 -30.84 24.25
CA LYS A 24 -44.42 -31.00 25.05
C LYS A 24 -45.27 -32.17 24.57
N ARG A 25 -45.40 -32.34 23.25
CA ARG A 25 -46.14 -33.48 22.67
C ARG A 25 -45.50 -34.81 23.05
N ARG A 26 -44.17 -34.93 22.89
CA ARG A 26 -43.42 -36.13 23.28
C ARG A 26 -43.50 -36.41 24.78
N VAL A 27 -43.40 -35.39 25.63
CA VAL A 27 -43.58 -35.56 27.08
C VAL A 27 -44.99 -36.05 27.39
N GLY A 28 -46.03 -35.47 26.77
CA GLY A 28 -47.41 -35.93 26.95
C GLY A 28 -47.63 -37.36 26.45
N GLU A 29 -47.01 -37.76 25.35
CA GLU A 29 -47.03 -39.14 24.85
C GLU A 29 -46.34 -40.11 25.83
N LEU A 30 -45.19 -39.72 26.39
CA LEU A 30 -44.46 -40.52 27.38
C LEU A 30 -45.20 -40.60 28.73
N GLU A 31 -45.85 -39.53 29.16
CA GLU A 31 -46.67 -39.49 30.36
C GLU A 31 -47.95 -40.32 30.19
N GLY A 32 -48.59 -40.28 29.02
CA GLY A 32 -49.77 -41.07 28.68
C GLY A 32 -49.48 -42.56 28.45
N ALA A 33 -48.28 -42.90 27.98
CA ALA A 33 -47.85 -44.28 27.78
C ALA A 33 -47.37 -44.97 29.06
N ARG A 34 -47.31 -44.27 30.20
CA ARG A 34 -46.83 -44.83 31.47
C ARG A 34 -47.80 -45.90 31.97
N PRO A 35 -47.46 -47.21 31.86
CA PRO A 35 -48.30 -48.26 32.40
C PRO A 35 -48.23 -48.20 33.92
N GLY A 36 -49.37 -48.38 34.59
CA GLY A 36 -49.44 -48.36 36.05
C GLY A 36 -48.43 -49.31 36.70
N GLY A 37 -47.52 -48.76 37.51
CA GLY A 37 -46.92 -49.42 38.69
C GLY A 37 -46.15 -50.72 38.52
N GLY A 38 -45.83 -51.20 37.32
CA GLY A 38 -44.99 -52.37 37.11
C GLY A 38 -43.51 -51.98 37.09
N ALA A 39 -42.69 -52.58 37.95
CA ALA A 39 -41.23 -52.40 37.89
C ALA A 39 -40.74 -52.80 36.48
N ALA A 40 -40.25 -51.81 35.71
CA ALA A 40 -39.66 -52.06 34.39
C ALA A 40 -38.64 -53.21 34.47
N PRO A 41 -38.67 -54.17 33.52
CA PRO A 41 -37.77 -55.32 33.51
C PRO A 41 -36.31 -54.86 33.55
N ALA A 42 -35.46 -55.62 34.24
CA ALA A 42 -34.06 -55.24 34.48
C ALA A 42 -33.27 -54.96 33.19
N GLU A 43 -33.65 -55.59 32.07
CA GLU A 43 -33.06 -55.36 30.74
C GLU A 43 -33.36 -53.94 30.20
N GLU A 44 -34.61 -53.49 30.27
CA GLU A 44 -34.99 -52.15 29.77
C GLU A 44 -34.31 -51.03 30.56
N ARG A 45 -34.09 -51.24 31.86
CA ARG A 45 -33.28 -50.31 32.69
C ARG A 45 -31.82 -50.29 32.28
N ARG A 46 -31.25 -51.44 31.89
CA ARG A 46 -29.87 -51.55 31.45
C ARG A 46 -29.68 -50.87 30.09
N GLU A 47 -30.58 -51.10 29.14
CA GLU A 47 -30.57 -50.43 27.83
C GLU A 47 -30.68 -48.91 27.97
N LEU A 48 -31.56 -48.42 28.85
CA LEU A 48 -31.67 -46.98 29.14
C LEU A 48 -30.41 -46.41 29.77
N GLN A 49 -29.73 -47.15 30.66
CA GLN A 49 -28.46 -46.73 31.25
C GLN A 49 -27.34 -46.66 30.21
N GLU A 50 -27.25 -47.66 29.32
CA GLU A 50 -26.27 -47.67 28.23
C GLU A 50 -26.54 -46.52 27.23
N ALA A 51 -27.80 -46.25 26.90
CA ALA A 51 -28.20 -45.12 26.06
C ALA A 51 -27.91 -43.76 26.72
N LEU A 52 -28.12 -43.64 28.04
CA LEU A 52 -27.77 -42.44 28.80
C LEU A 52 -26.26 -42.19 28.77
N ALA A 53 -25.45 -43.22 29.06
CA ALA A 53 -23.99 -43.12 29.02
C ALA A 53 -23.47 -42.75 27.62
N ALA A 54 -24.06 -43.33 26.57
CA ALA A 54 -23.75 -42.96 25.18
C ALA A 54 -24.14 -41.50 24.88
N SER A 55 -25.29 -41.04 25.37
CA SER A 55 -25.75 -39.65 25.22
C SER A 55 -24.84 -38.66 25.96
N GLU A 56 -24.43 -38.98 27.19
CA GLU A 56 -23.50 -38.17 27.98
C GLU A 56 -22.12 -38.08 27.31
N HIS A 57 -21.63 -39.19 26.77
CA HIS A 57 -20.38 -39.20 26.01
C HIS A 57 -20.47 -38.36 24.74
N ALA A 58 -21.57 -38.50 23.98
CA ALA A 58 -21.81 -37.69 22.78
C ALA A 58 -21.94 -36.20 23.11
N ARG A 59 -22.57 -35.87 24.24
CA ARG A 59 -22.67 -34.49 24.76
C ARG A 59 -21.29 -33.94 25.10
N GLY A 60 -20.48 -34.67 25.86
CA GLY A 60 -19.11 -34.24 26.18
C GLY A 60 -18.24 -34.03 24.93
N ALA A 61 -18.37 -34.91 23.93
CA ALA A 61 -17.69 -34.76 22.65
C ALA A 61 -18.17 -33.52 21.86
N ALA A 62 -19.47 -33.22 21.90
CA ALA A 62 -20.04 -32.03 21.28
C ALA A 62 -19.58 -30.75 22.01
N GLU A 63 -19.60 -30.74 23.34
CA GLU A 63 -19.11 -29.62 24.17
C GLU A 63 -17.62 -29.34 23.89
N GLY A 64 -16.79 -30.39 23.77
CA GLY A 64 -15.38 -30.25 23.38
C GLY A 64 -15.19 -29.65 21.99
N ARG A 65 -15.99 -30.06 20.99
CA ARG A 65 -15.97 -29.46 19.65
C ARG A 65 -16.40 -27.99 19.68
N CYS A 66 -17.46 -27.65 20.42
CA CYS A 66 -17.91 -26.27 20.58
C CYS A 66 -16.83 -25.39 21.22
N ALA A 67 -16.15 -25.87 22.26
CA ALA A 67 -15.04 -25.16 22.88
C ALA A 67 -13.87 -24.93 21.91
N SER A 68 -13.50 -25.95 21.12
CA SER A 68 -12.46 -25.82 20.10
C SER A 68 -12.84 -24.81 19.02
N LEU A 69 -14.08 -24.84 18.53
CA LEU A 69 -14.56 -23.89 17.52
C LEU A 69 -14.57 -22.45 18.07
N ALA A 70 -15.02 -22.27 19.33
CA ALA A 70 -15.00 -20.96 19.99
C ALA A 70 -13.57 -20.41 20.12
N ALA A 71 -12.60 -21.26 20.47
CA ALA A 71 -11.19 -20.85 20.53
C ALA A 71 -10.64 -20.46 19.15
N THR A 72 -10.97 -21.22 18.10
CA THR A 72 -10.54 -20.87 16.73
C THR A 72 -11.20 -19.59 16.22
N ALA A 73 -12.48 -19.36 16.55
CA ALA A 73 -13.20 -18.15 16.18
C ALA A 73 -12.59 -16.91 16.88
N ALA A 74 -12.29 -17.01 18.17
CA ALA A 74 -11.64 -15.94 18.93
C ALA A 74 -10.21 -15.64 18.42
N SER A 75 -9.48 -16.66 17.94
CA SER A 75 -8.19 -16.45 17.29
C SER A 75 -8.34 -15.72 15.96
N ALA A 76 -9.27 -16.18 15.11
CA ALA A 76 -9.52 -15.56 13.82
C ALA A 76 -9.99 -14.10 13.95
N GLU A 77 -10.77 -13.79 14.99
CA GLU A 77 -11.20 -12.41 15.29
C GLU A 77 -10.01 -11.50 15.58
N LYS A 78 -9.06 -11.95 16.41
CA LYS A 78 -7.82 -11.21 16.68
C LYS A 78 -6.95 -11.03 15.43
N ASP A 79 -6.86 -12.06 14.60
CA ASP A 79 -6.11 -11.97 13.34
C ASP A 79 -6.75 -10.96 12.38
N MET A 80 -8.09 -10.93 12.32
CA MET A 80 -8.82 -9.91 11.54
C MET A 80 -8.59 -8.50 12.08
N GLU A 81 -8.58 -8.29 13.40
CA GLU A 81 -8.27 -6.99 13.99
C GLU A 81 -6.87 -6.50 13.61
N VAL A 82 -5.87 -7.38 13.64
CA VAL A 82 -4.50 -7.06 13.21
C VAL A 82 -4.45 -6.70 11.72
N LEU A 83 -5.14 -7.48 10.87
CA LEU A 83 -5.20 -7.19 9.44
C LEU A 83 -5.89 -5.86 9.14
N VAL A 84 -6.98 -5.54 9.85
CA VAL A 84 -7.66 -4.24 9.71
C VAL A 84 -6.73 -3.10 10.09
N ALA A 85 -6.00 -3.21 11.20
CA ALA A 85 -5.02 -2.20 11.60
C ALA A 85 -3.90 -2.03 10.56
N HIS A 86 -3.44 -3.14 9.96
CA HIS A 86 -2.41 -3.09 8.92
C HIS A 86 -2.92 -2.43 7.63
N VAL A 87 -4.13 -2.75 7.19
CA VAL A 87 -4.76 -2.11 6.01
C VAL A 87 -4.88 -0.60 6.23
N GLN A 88 -5.32 -0.17 7.42
CA GLN A 88 -5.43 1.26 7.74
C GLN A 88 -4.07 1.99 7.70
N ASP A 89 -2.99 1.35 8.19
CA ASP A 89 -1.65 1.92 8.09
C ASP A 89 -1.19 2.03 6.62
N VAL A 90 -1.40 0.98 5.81
CA VAL A 90 -1.05 0.99 4.38
C VAL A 90 -1.83 2.07 3.63
N GLU A 91 -3.12 2.24 3.89
CA GLU A 91 -3.94 3.31 3.32
C GLU A 91 -3.39 4.69 3.68
N PHE A 92 -3.02 4.90 4.95
CA PHE A 92 -2.41 6.14 5.41
C PHE A 92 -1.08 6.42 4.70
N GLN A 93 -0.19 5.42 4.56
CA GLN A 93 1.07 5.59 3.82
C GLN A 93 0.81 5.91 2.34
N LEU A 94 -0.16 5.24 1.71
CA LEU A 94 -0.50 5.47 0.31
C LEU A 94 -1.01 6.90 0.08
N GLU A 95 -1.84 7.42 0.99
CA GLU A 95 -2.29 8.81 0.93
C GLU A 95 -1.13 9.80 1.09
N ARG A 96 -0.22 9.54 2.03
CA ARG A 96 0.97 10.35 2.24
C ARG A 96 1.83 10.42 0.98
N GLU A 97 2.08 9.27 0.35
CA GLU A 97 2.85 9.18 -0.90
C GLU A 97 2.15 9.89 -2.05
N ARG A 98 0.82 9.76 -2.18
CA ARG A 98 0.04 10.49 -3.19
C ARG A 98 0.18 12.01 -3.02
N ARG A 99 0.11 12.52 -1.80
CA ARG A 99 0.31 13.96 -1.52
C ARG A 99 1.74 14.41 -1.87
N ALA A 100 2.75 13.60 -1.52
CA ALA A 100 4.14 13.90 -1.87
C ALA A 100 4.35 13.96 -3.39
N ARG A 101 3.78 13.02 -4.15
CA ARG A 101 3.82 13.03 -5.62
C ARG A 101 3.13 14.24 -6.22
N GLN A 102 1.95 14.60 -5.73
CA GLN A 102 1.24 15.81 -6.20
C GLN A 102 2.08 17.08 -6.00
N LEU A 103 2.78 17.20 -4.86
CA LEU A 103 3.69 18.32 -4.62
C LEU A 103 4.88 18.29 -5.59
N ALA A 104 5.48 17.12 -5.81
CA ALA A 104 6.58 16.94 -6.75
C ALA A 104 6.17 17.30 -8.19
N ASP A 105 5.03 16.81 -8.65
CA ASP A 105 4.48 17.10 -9.98
C ASP A 105 4.22 18.61 -10.14
N GLY A 106 3.65 19.25 -9.12
CA GLY A 106 3.44 20.69 -9.10
C GLY A 106 4.75 21.49 -9.14
N THR A 107 5.81 21.03 -8.45
CA THR A 107 7.14 21.66 -8.55
C THR A 107 7.77 21.45 -9.93
N CYS A 108 7.64 20.27 -10.51
CA CYS A 108 8.17 19.94 -11.83
C CYS A 108 7.51 20.79 -12.93
N ALA A 109 6.19 20.95 -12.88
CA ALA A 109 5.44 21.81 -13.80
C ALA A 109 5.95 23.26 -13.74
N ARG A 110 6.07 23.84 -12.53
CA ARG A 110 6.60 25.21 -12.37
C ARG A 110 8.03 25.38 -12.86
N LEU A 111 8.89 24.40 -12.62
CA LEU A 111 10.27 24.44 -13.11
C LEU A 111 10.31 24.34 -14.64
N THR A 112 9.44 23.54 -15.23
CA THR A 112 9.33 23.41 -16.70
C THR A 112 8.84 24.72 -17.33
N GLU A 113 7.84 25.36 -16.74
CA GLU A 113 7.35 26.68 -17.18
C GLU A 113 8.45 27.75 -17.05
N SER A 114 9.15 27.79 -15.91
CA SER A 114 10.25 28.72 -15.70
C SER A 114 11.41 28.49 -16.67
N ALA A 115 11.74 27.23 -16.97
CA ALA A 115 12.79 26.89 -17.93
C ALA A 115 12.40 27.34 -19.35
N ALA A 116 11.14 27.14 -19.75
CA ALA A 116 10.63 27.61 -21.03
C ALA A 116 10.69 29.14 -21.14
N ALA A 117 10.31 29.87 -20.08
CA ALA A 117 10.41 31.33 -20.04
C ALA A 117 11.87 31.83 -20.13
N LEU A 118 12.79 31.22 -19.39
CA LEU A 118 14.22 31.57 -19.51
C LEU A 118 14.79 31.27 -20.89
N GLN A 119 14.30 30.21 -21.55
CA GLN A 119 14.73 29.87 -22.92
C GLN A 119 14.24 30.90 -23.94
N THR A 120 13.00 31.39 -23.81
CA THR A 120 12.49 32.45 -24.70
C THR A 120 13.21 33.78 -24.47
N GLU A 121 13.48 34.14 -23.21
CA GLU A 121 14.29 35.32 -22.86
C GLU A 121 15.71 35.21 -23.41
N ALA A 122 16.36 34.06 -23.25
CA ALA A 122 17.69 33.81 -23.78
C ALA A 122 17.72 33.90 -25.32
N HIS A 123 16.68 33.40 -25.99
CA HIS A 123 16.52 33.52 -27.44
C HIS A 123 16.38 35.00 -27.86
N HIS A 124 15.52 35.76 -27.18
CA HIS A 124 15.33 37.18 -27.44
C HIS A 124 16.62 37.99 -27.22
N ALA A 125 17.34 37.74 -26.12
CA ALA A 125 18.64 38.35 -25.86
C ALA A 125 19.67 37.99 -26.94
N GLY A 126 19.60 36.77 -27.50
CA GLY A 126 20.40 36.36 -28.65
C GLY A 126 20.12 37.20 -29.90
N LEU A 127 18.84 37.46 -30.20
CA LEU A 127 18.43 38.31 -31.34
C LEU A 127 18.87 39.77 -31.15
N GLU A 128 18.71 40.33 -29.96
CA GLU A 128 19.18 41.69 -29.69
C GLU A 128 20.71 41.78 -29.84
N ARG A 129 21.45 40.79 -29.33
CA ARG A 129 22.91 40.74 -29.52
C ARG A 129 23.32 40.75 -31.00
N THR A 130 22.67 39.95 -31.84
CA THR A 130 23.00 39.94 -33.29
C THR A 130 22.68 41.27 -33.94
N ARG A 131 21.59 41.93 -33.54
CA ARG A 131 21.23 43.28 -33.99
C ARG A 131 22.28 44.32 -33.58
N TRP A 132 22.68 44.35 -32.32
CA TRP A 132 23.71 45.28 -31.82
C TRP A 132 25.06 45.04 -32.48
N LYS A 133 25.44 43.78 -32.71
CA LYS A 133 26.64 43.40 -33.47
C LYS A 133 26.59 43.94 -34.90
N ALA A 134 25.47 43.75 -35.60
CA ALA A 134 25.30 44.26 -36.96
C ALA A 134 25.42 45.78 -37.01
N LEU A 135 24.80 46.50 -36.06
CA LEU A 135 24.91 47.95 -35.95
C LEU A 135 26.35 48.41 -35.68
N ALA A 136 27.03 47.80 -34.71
CA ALA A 136 28.42 48.13 -34.37
C ALA A 136 29.36 47.90 -35.55
N THR A 137 29.16 46.79 -36.28
CA THR A 137 29.90 46.47 -37.49
C THR A 137 29.64 47.51 -38.59
N ALA A 138 28.38 47.89 -38.83
CA ALA A 138 28.03 48.91 -39.81
C ALA A 138 28.64 50.28 -39.48
N LEU A 139 28.67 50.67 -38.20
CA LEU A 139 29.33 51.90 -37.75
C LEU A 139 30.85 51.83 -37.96
N ALA A 140 31.50 50.69 -37.67
CA ALA A 140 32.92 50.52 -37.89
C ALA A 140 33.31 50.71 -39.37
N HIS A 141 32.47 50.27 -40.32
CA HIS A 141 32.70 50.45 -41.75
C HIS A 141 32.59 51.92 -42.22
N ARG A 142 32.03 52.81 -41.39
CA ARG A 142 31.95 54.24 -41.68
C ARG A 142 33.11 55.05 -41.08
N MET A 143 34.00 54.40 -40.35
CA MET A 143 35.17 55.04 -39.72
C MET A 143 36.39 55.04 -40.65
N GLU A 144 37.42 55.81 -40.31
CA GLU A 144 38.70 55.79 -41.04
C GLU A 144 39.33 54.38 -41.02
N PRO A 145 40.09 53.98 -42.07
CA PRO A 145 40.60 52.61 -42.20
C PRO A 145 41.44 52.09 -41.02
N SER A 146 42.21 52.97 -40.39
CA SER A 146 43.04 52.65 -39.23
C SER A 146 42.19 52.37 -37.98
N VAL A 147 41.11 53.13 -37.78
CA VAL A 147 40.16 52.99 -36.67
C VAL A 147 39.23 51.81 -36.91
N GLN A 148 38.71 51.66 -38.12
CA GLN A 148 37.88 50.54 -38.56
C GLN A 148 38.55 49.20 -38.22
N SER A 149 39.82 49.03 -38.61
CA SER A 149 40.57 47.80 -38.36
C SER A 149 40.68 47.47 -36.87
N ARG A 150 40.92 48.48 -36.02
CA ARG A 150 41.00 48.31 -34.56
C ARG A 150 39.65 47.97 -33.95
N VAL A 151 38.58 48.64 -34.35
CA VAL A 151 37.23 48.39 -33.84
C VAL A 151 36.74 46.99 -34.21
N LEU A 152 36.98 46.55 -35.45
CA LEU A 152 36.63 45.19 -35.88
C LEU A 152 37.40 44.11 -35.10
N LEU A 153 38.68 44.35 -34.76
CA LEU A 153 39.43 43.46 -33.88
C LEU A 153 38.82 43.38 -32.48
N HIS A 154 38.37 44.50 -31.91
CA HIS A 154 37.70 44.51 -30.61
C HIS A 154 36.35 43.79 -30.64
N ILE A 155 35.54 43.97 -31.68
CA ILE A 155 34.27 43.25 -31.84
C ILE A 155 34.53 41.73 -31.84
N ARG A 156 35.54 41.25 -32.59
CA ARG A 156 35.93 39.84 -32.61
C ARG A 156 36.42 39.34 -31.25
N ALA A 157 37.24 40.11 -30.55
CA ALA A 157 37.74 39.73 -29.24
C ALA A 157 36.62 39.58 -28.20
N ILE A 158 35.60 40.44 -28.26
CA ILE A 158 34.41 40.34 -27.39
C ILE A 158 33.61 39.08 -27.72
N GLU A 159 33.46 38.73 -29.00
CA GLU A 159 32.76 37.51 -29.43
C GLU A 159 33.47 36.25 -28.94
N GLU A 160 34.79 36.17 -29.12
CA GLU A 160 35.58 35.04 -28.66
C GLU A 160 35.51 34.85 -27.14
N GLU A 161 35.47 35.94 -26.38
CA GLU A 161 35.30 35.89 -24.92
C GLU A 161 33.90 35.44 -24.51
N ASP A 162 32.86 35.89 -25.22
CA ASP A 162 31.48 35.45 -24.99
C ASP A 162 31.29 33.95 -25.30
N ASP A 163 31.92 33.45 -26.37
CA ASP A 163 31.88 32.03 -26.74
C ASP A 163 32.58 31.16 -25.69
N ARG A 164 33.72 31.63 -25.15
CA ARG A 164 34.40 30.97 -24.02
C ARG A 164 33.49 30.91 -22.78
N ARG A 165 32.78 31.99 -22.46
CA ARG A 165 31.88 32.06 -21.29
C ARG A 165 30.65 31.16 -21.42
N ARG A 166 30.13 31.00 -22.63
CA ARG A 166 28.99 30.11 -22.91
C ARG A 166 29.38 28.63 -22.87
N GLY A 167 30.67 28.31 -22.86
CA GLY A 167 31.14 26.92 -22.91
C GLY A 167 30.99 26.29 -24.30
N ASP A 168 30.68 27.09 -25.33
CA ASP A 168 30.54 26.67 -26.73
C ASP A 168 31.90 26.57 -27.44
N GLY A 169 32.96 26.17 -26.71
CA GLY A 169 34.19 25.70 -27.35
C GLY A 169 33.89 24.51 -28.27
N PRO A 170 34.74 24.22 -29.29
CA PRO A 170 34.45 23.21 -30.29
C PRO A 170 34.01 21.92 -29.60
N ARG A 171 32.72 21.57 -29.75
CA ARG A 171 32.14 20.29 -29.32
C ARG A 171 32.97 19.18 -29.95
N ARG A 172 34.01 18.72 -29.26
CA ARG A 172 34.38 17.31 -29.34
C ARG A 172 33.14 16.58 -28.88
N ALA A 173 32.56 15.78 -29.75
CA ALA A 173 31.40 14.95 -29.48
C ALA A 173 31.65 14.14 -28.20
N ALA A 174 31.28 14.70 -27.05
CA ALA A 174 31.09 13.95 -25.84
C ALA A 174 29.85 13.09 -26.14
N ALA A 175 30.08 11.79 -26.30
CA ALA A 175 29.02 10.80 -26.29
C ALA A 175 28.03 11.13 -25.16
N PRO A 176 26.72 10.89 -25.35
CA PRO A 176 25.74 11.18 -24.31
C PRO A 176 26.21 10.53 -23.00
N PRO A 177 26.10 11.21 -21.85
CA PRO A 177 26.41 10.57 -20.58
C PRO A 177 25.53 9.32 -20.50
N ALA A 178 26.17 8.16 -20.44
CA ALA A 178 25.46 6.94 -20.13
C ALA A 178 24.70 7.22 -18.84
N VAL A 179 23.38 7.15 -18.92
CA VAL A 179 22.52 7.13 -17.75
C VAL A 179 22.96 5.90 -16.98
N VAL A 180 23.83 6.10 -15.99
CA VAL A 180 24.09 5.10 -14.97
C VAL A 180 22.80 5.06 -14.17
N GLU A 181 21.88 4.21 -14.59
CA GLU A 181 20.80 3.70 -13.73
C GLU A 181 21.50 3.16 -12.50
N SER A 182 21.61 4.01 -11.49
CA SER A 182 22.04 3.64 -10.14
C SER A 182 20.82 3.03 -9.45
N ALA A 183 20.14 2.11 -10.13
CA ALA A 183 19.18 1.25 -9.51
C ALA A 183 20.01 0.16 -8.83
N SER A 184 20.10 0.24 -7.50
CA SER A 184 20.68 -0.82 -6.68
C SER A 184 20.17 -2.18 -7.19
N PRO A 185 21.05 -3.17 -7.43
CA PRO A 185 20.68 -4.48 -7.99
C PRO A 185 19.64 -5.25 -7.16
N GLU A 186 19.42 -4.81 -5.90
CA GLU A 186 18.39 -5.35 -5.01
C GLU A 186 16.96 -4.94 -5.44
N VAL A 187 16.77 -3.76 -6.04
CA VAL A 187 15.45 -3.25 -6.42
C VAL A 187 14.95 -3.87 -7.73
N HIS A 188 15.86 -4.07 -8.70
CA HIS A 188 15.53 -4.73 -9.97
C HIS A 188 15.22 -6.23 -9.80
N SER A 189 15.87 -6.90 -8.85
CA SER A 189 15.64 -8.33 -8.57
C SER A 189 14.38 -8.59 -7.74
N ALA A 190 13.86 -7.58 -7.03
CA ALA A 190 12.54 -7.64 -6.38
C ALA A 190 11.40 -7.47 -7.40
N TRP A 191 11.55 -6.57 -8.38
CA TRP A 191 10.54 -6.35 -9.43
C TRP A 191 10.44 -7.52 -10.42
N ARG A 192 11.57 -8.09 -10.88
CA ARG A 192 11.53 -9.24 -11.80
C ARG A 192 10.91 -10.50 -11.18
N ARG A 193 11.13 -10.73 -9.88
CA ARG A 193 10.53 -11.85 -9.15
C ARG A 193 9.01 -11.74 -8.99
N SER A 194 8.43 -10.55 -9.16
CA SER A 194 6.98 -10.34 -9.07
C SER A 194 6.24 -10.58 -10.40
N CYS A 195 6.95 -10.71 -11.52
CA CYS A 195 6.34 -10.79 -12.86
C CYS A 195 6.55 -12.15 -13.57
N ASP A 196 7.43 -13.01 -13.05
CA ASP A 196 7.78 -14.32 -13.66
C ASP A 196 7.14 -15.51 -12.93
N ASP A 197 5.87 -15.40 -12.49
CA ASP A 197 5.13 -16.57 -11.98
C ASP A 197 4.19 -17.10 -13.08
N PRO A 198 4.58 -18.13 -13.87
CA PRO A 198 3.64 -18.84 -14.72
C PRO A 198 2.70 -19.68 -13.86
N ALA A 199 1.40 -19.44 -14.01
CA ALA A 199 0.35 -20.24 -13.41
C ALA A 199 0.57 -21.75 -13.66
N PRO A 200 0.56 -22.62 -12.63
CA PRO A 200 0.66 -24.04 -12.87
C PRO A 200 -0.70 -24.62 -13.27
N ALA A 201 -0.75 -25.16 -14.48
CA ALA A 201 -1.77 -26.10 -14.90
C ALA A 201 -1.60 -27.44 -14.14
N GLY A 202 -2.64 -27.85 -13.41
CA GLY A 202 -3.07 -29.24 -13.29
C GLY A 202 -2.32 -30.21 -12.37
N SER A 203 -3.05 -30.65 -11.33
CA SER A 203 -3.18 -32.04 -10.85
C SER A 203 -2.06 -32.70 -10.01
N GLY A 204 -2.37 -32.89 -8.71
CA GLY A 204 -2.08 -34.15 -8.01
C GLY A 204 -1.45 -34.04 -6.61
N ALA A 205 -2.13 -34.64 -5.62
CA ALA A 205 -1.62 -35.04 -4.29
C ALA A 205 -1.56 -33.99 -3.13
N ARG A 206 -2.68 -33.91 -2.42
CA ARG A 206 -2.85 -33.97 -0.94
C ARG A 206 -1.59 -33.76 -0.06
N ALA A 207 -1.46 -32.57 0.53
CA ALA A 207 -0.91 -32.35 1.88
C ALA A 207 -1.35 -30.94 2.37
N GLY A 208 -1.82 -30.84 3.63
CA GLY A 208 -2.48 -29.65 4.17
C GLY A 208 -1.56 -28.42 4.36
N PRO A 209 -2.11 -27.22 4.56
CA PRO A 209 -1.31 -26.02 4.73
C PRO A 209 -0.72 -25.98 6.14
N ALA A 210 0.57 -26.26 6.25
CA ALA A 210 1.39 -25.75 7.33
C ALA A 210 1.68 -24.26 7.05
N LEU A 211 1.22 -23.39 7.93
CA LEU A 211 1.54 -21.96 7.92
C LEU A 211 3.07 -21.80 8.08
N PRO A 212 3.75 -21.01 7.23
CA PRO A 212 5.14 -20.67 7.48
C PRO A 212 5.22 -19.75 8.71
N SER A 213 5.99 -20.19 9.70
CA SER A 213 6.37 -19.42 10.88
C SER A 213 7.09 -18.14 10.46
N LEU A 214 6.45 -16.98 10.62
CA LEU A 214 7.10 -15.67 10.57
C LEU A 214 7.90 -15.45 11.85
N SER A 215 9.03 -16.14 11.95
CA SER A 215 10.10 -15.76 12.87
C SER A 215 11.04 -14.81 12.15
N THR A 216 11.33 -13.70 12.82
CA THR A 216 12.47 -12.79 12.59
C THR A 216 12.28 -11.72 11.53
N TYR A 217 11.64 -10.61 11.92
CA TYR A 217 12.05 -9.28 11.48
C TYR A 217 12.40 -8.44 12.72
N PRO A 218 13.57 -7.78 12.76
CA PRO A 218 13.99 -6.99 13.90
C PRO A 218 13.17 -5.69 13.99
N ALA A 219 12.82 -5.32 15.22
CA ALA A 219 12.06 -4.11 15.55
C ALA A 219 12.73 -2.81 15.02
N PRO A 220 11.96 -1.79 14.64
CA PRO A 220 12.52 -0.48 14.35
C PRO A 220 12.99 0.18 15.66
N LEU A 221 14.26 0.61 15.65
CA LEU A 221 14.89 1.39 16.71
C LEU A 221 14.10 2.66 17.00
N ARG A 222 13.53 2.74 18.21
CA ARG A 222 13.09 4.00 18.84
C ARG A 222 14.29 4.93 18.99
N ARG A 223 14.40 5.97 18.16
CA ARG A 223 15.19 7.15 18.50
C ARG A 223 14.38 8.02 19.47
N ALA A 224 14.62 7.82 20.75
CA ALA A 224 14.35 8.82 21.77
C ALA A 224 15.38 9.95 21.63
N GLY A 225 14.90 11.17 21.43
CA GLY A 225 15.72 12.37 21.34
C GLY A 225 14.88 13.59 21.70
N ALA A 226 14.52 13.69 22.97
CA ALA A 226 13.98 14.91 23.55
C ALA A 226 15.12 15.91 23.84
N ARG A 227 14.96 17.15 23.41
CA ARG A 227 15.41 18.41 24.07
C ARG A 227 14.80 19.58 23.29
N ALA A 228 13.75 20.22 23.80
CA ALA A 228 13.76 21.32 24.78
C ALA A 228 14.17 22.68 24.17
N VAL A 229 13.13 23.45 23.81
CA VAL A 229 12.86 24.88 24.05
C VAL A 229 14.05 25.84 24.27
N GLY A 230 14.11 26.90 23.45
CA GLY A 230 14.78 28.18 23.72
C GLY A 230 14.29 29.27 22.74
N PRO A 231 14.07 30.53 23.18
CA PRO A 231 13.13 31.47 22.56
C PRO A 231 13.70 32.31 21.40
N LEU A 232 12.78 32.84 20.59
CA LEU A 232 12.99 33.87 19.55
C LEU A 232 13.63 35.15 20.14
N PRO A 233 14.61 35.77 19.46
CA PRO A 233 14.95 37.16 19.71
C PRO A 233 13.97 38.11 18.98
N PRO A 234 13.73 39.32 19.50
CA PRO A 234 12.85 40.29 18.86
C PRO A 234 13.57 41.13 17.80
N LEU A 235 12.79 41.44 16.76
CA LEU A 235 12.94 42.43 15.66
C LEU A 235 14.09 42.21 14.67
#